data_AF-A0A258Z9M8-F1
#
_entry.id   AF-A0A258Z9M8-F1
#
_cell.length_a   1.000
_cell.length_b   1.000
_cell.length_c   1.000
_cell.angle_alpha   90.00
_cell.angle_beta   90.00
_cell.angle_gamma   90.00
#
_symmetry.space_group_name_H-M   'P 1'
#
loop_
_entity.id
_entity.type
_entity.pdbx_description
1 polymer ?
#
loop_
_entity_poly.entity_id
_entity_poly.type
_entity_poly.pdbx_seq_one_letter_code
_entity_poly.pdbx_strand_id
1 'polypeptide(L)'
;MSHPESDLPLLTTPLHGAHAALGARLVPFAGYDMPVQYRDGILAEHAWTRTHAGLFDVSHMGQAKLVGPDHATTAAALEALIPADILNLKPGRQRYSQLMADDGGILDDLMVTRPGAPDEDGTLLLVVNAAGKEADYAHIAARLPAGVTLERLDDRALLALQGPEAAAVLARHAPEGAALDFMAAGPSSFDGIPVHISRSGYTGEDGFEISILESAAVTVWNRLLAESEVKPIGLGARDSLRLEAGLCLYGHDIDPTTSPV
;
A
#
# COMPACT_ATOMS: atom_id res chain seq x y z
N MET A 1 -6.56 26.55 9.69
CA MET A 1 -5.77 27.60 9.03
C MET A 1 -5.36 27.01 7.69
N SER A 2 -5.72 27.65 6.56
CA SER A 2 -5.44 27.13 5.22
C SER A 2 -3.93 27.13 4.98
N HIS A 3 -3.32 25.95 4.88
CA HIS A 3 -2.02 25.82 4.25
C HIS A 3 -2.13 26.35 2.82
N PRO A 4 -1.13 27.11 2.32
CA PRO A 4 -1.11 27.48 0.92
C PRO A 4 -0.91 26.16 0.15
N GLU A 5 -1.96 25.65 -0.48
CA GLU A 5 -1.82 24.61 -1.49
C GLU A 5 -0.85 25.17 -2.53
N SER A 6 0.30 24.50 -2.68
CA SER A 6 1.33 24.92 -3.62
C SER A 6 0.74 25.00 -5.03
N ASP A 7 1.05 26.05 -5.79
CA ASP A 7 0.77 26.22 -7.24
C ASP A 7 1.44 25.14 -8.14
N LEU A 8 1.92 24.04 -7.57
CA LEU A 8 2.51 22.94 -8.32
C LEU A 8 1.41 22.05 -8.90
N PRO A 9 1.54 21.61 -10.16
CA PRO A 9 0.61 20.65 -10.75
C PRO A 9 0.54 19.36 -9.91
N LEU A 10 -0.67 18.86 -9.68
CA LEU A 10 -0.88 17.58 -9.01
C LEU A 10 -0.30 16.43 -9.83
N LEU A 11 0.28 15.45 -9.15
CA LEU A 11 0.68 14.18 -9.74
C LEU A 11 -0.55 13.32 -10.06
N THR A 12 -0.40 12.35 -10.95
CA THR A 12 -1.48 11.44 -11.34
C THR A 12 -1.01 9.99 -11.27
N THR A 13 -1.92 9.08 -10.95
CA THR A 13 -1.65 7.63 -11.01
C THR A 13 -1.89 7.10 -12.44
N PRO A 14 -1.38 5.90 -12.78
CA PRO A 14 -1.70 5.24 -14.04
C PRO A 14 -3.20 5.01 -14.28
N LEU A 15 -4.03 5.10 -13.23
CA LEU A 15 -5.48 4.91 -13.29
C LEU A 15 -6.28 6.22 -13.36
N HIS A 16 -5.64 7.38 -13.38
CA HIS A 16 -6.32 8.69 -13.39
C HIS A 16 -7.39 8.80 -14.48
N GLY A 17 -7.06 8.40 -15.71
CA GLY A 17 -8.02 8.39 -16.82
C GLY A 17 -9.20 7.43 -16.62
N ALA A 18 -8.97 6.29 -15.95
CA ALA A 18 -10.03 5.33 -15.63
C ALA A 18 -11.01 5.90 -14.58
N HIS A 19 -10.48 6.60 -13.58
CA HIS A 19 -11.29 7.28 -12.55
C HIS A 19 -12.19 8.34 -13.17
N ALA A 20 -11.64 9.18 -14.05
CA ALA A 20 -12.40 10.19 -14.77
C ALA A 20 -13.51 9.59 -15.63
N ALA A 21 -13.23 8.49 -16.34
CA ALA A 21 -14.22 7.78 -17.16
C ALA A 21 -15.38 7.20 -16.34
N LEU A 22 -15.11 6.76 -15.10
CA LEU A 22 -16.12 6.28 -14.15
C LEU A 22 -16.93 7.42 -13.50
N GLY A 23 -16.53 8.68 -13.72
CA GLY A 23 -17.17 9.85 -13.13
C GLY A 23 -16.82 10.03 -11.65
N ALA A 24 -15.60 9.62 -11.26
CA ALA A 24 -15.08 9.90 -9.93
C ALA A 24 -14.95 11.41 -9.69
N ARG A 25 -15.19 11.84 -8.45
CA ARG A 25 -14.80 13.16 -7.99
C ARG A 25 -13.32 13.10 -7.58
N LEU A 26 -12.45 13.67 -8.39
CA LEU A 26 -11.02 13.78 -8.11
C LEU A 26 -10.73 15.02 -7.24
N VAL A 27 -9.84 14.90 -6.27
CA VAL A 27 -9.43 15.98 -5.37
C VAL A 27 -7.91 15.92 -5.10
N PRO A 28 -7.28 17.05 -4.73
CA PRO A 28 -5.94 17.04 -4.18
C PRO A 28 -5.85 16.15 -2.94
N PHE A 29 -4.97 15.15 -2.95
CA PHE A 29 -4.67 14.29 -1.81
C PHE A 29 -3.20 13.88 -1.84
N ALA A 30 -2.44 14.24 -0.80
CA ALA A 30 -1.00 13.93 -0.69
C ALA A 30 -0.17 14.32 -1.93
N GLY A 31 -0.54 15.40 -2.63
CA GLY A 31 0.14 15.85 -3.86
C GLY A 31 -0.33 15.17 -5.16
N TYR A 32 -1.33 14.29 -5.09
CA TYR A 32 -1.93 13.59 -6.23
C TYR A 32 -3.38 14.05 -6.47
N ASP A 33 -3.84 13.92 -7.70
CA ASP A 33 -5.25 14.07 -8.08
C ASP A 33 -5.96 12.71 -7.97
N MET A 34 -6.65 12.48 -6.85
CA MET A 34 -7.15 11.15 -6.45
C MET A 34 -8.68 11.10 -6.29
N PRO A 35 -9.33 9.95 -6.56
CA PRO A 35 -10.78 9.80 -6.40
C PRO A 35 -11.20 9.79 -4.92
N VAL A 36 -11.88 10.85 -4.47
CA VAL A 36 -12.47 10.87 -3.12
C VAL A 36 -13.73 10.01 -3.03
N GLN A 37 -14.50 9.94 -4.11
CA GLN A 37 -15.70 9.12 -4.24
C GLN A 37 -16.07 8.93 -5.72
N TYR A 38 -16.86 7.90 -6.00
CA TYR A 38 -17.54 7.62 -7.26
C TYR A 38 -19.02 8.02 -7.18
N ARG A 39 -19.81 7.64 -8.19
CA ARG A 39 -21.20 8.12 -8.39
C ARG A 39 -22.15 7.78 -7.24
N ASP A 40 -21.97 6.62 -6.63
CA ASP A 40 -22.84 6.13 -5.56
C ASP A 40 -22.58 6.88 -4.23
N GLY A 41 -21.41 7.51 -4.09
CA GLY A 41 -21.01 8.31 -2.93
C GLY A 41 -20.44 7.48 -1.78
N ILE A 42 -19.78 8.19 -0.85
CA ILE A 42 -18.96 7.60 0.23
C ILE A 42 -19.71 6.55 1.06
N LEU A 43 -20.95 6.83 1.49
CA LEU A 43 -21.71 5.90 2.34
C LEU A 43 -22.06 4.59 1.62
N ALA A 44 -22.41 4.67 0.33
CA ALA A 44 -22.75 3.48 -0.46
C ALA A 44 -21.50 2.65 -0.76
N GLU A 45 -20.39 3.31 -1.07
CA GLU A 45 -19.07 2.68 -1.26
C GLU A 45 -18.57 1.97 -0.01
N HIS A 46 -18.69 2.62 1.15
CA HIS A 46 -18.37 2.04 2.44
C HIS A 46 -19.21 0.78 2.68
N ALA A 47 -20.54 0.91 2.59
CA ALA A 47 -21.46 -0.20 2.80
C ALA A 47 -21.20 -1.36 1.84
N TRP A 48 -20.87 -1.06 0.58
CA TRP A 48 -20.50 -2.08 -0.41
C TRP A 48 -19.26 -2.85 0.03
N THR A 49 -18.20 -2.18 0.47
CA THR A 49 -16.95 -2.85 0.87
C THR A 49 -17.16 -3.77 2.08
N ARG A 50 -18.12 -3.45 2.96
CA ARG A 50 -18.50 -4.29 4.10
C ARG A 50 -19.24 -5.57 3.70
N THR A 51 -19.92 -5.60 2.56
CA THR A 51 -20.77 -6.74 2.16
C THR A 51 -20.33 -7.43 0.87
N HIS A 52 -19.44 -6.81 0.10
CA HIS A 52 -18.95 -7.21 -1.22
C HIS A 52 -17.46 -6.85 -1.37
N ALA A 53 -16.91 -6.87 -2.58
CA ALA A 53 -15.53 -6.45 -2.83
C ALA A 53 -15.44 -4.97 -3.26
N GLY A 54 -14.67 -4.19 -2.52
CA GLY A 54 -14.23 -2.84 -2.87
C GLY A 54 -12.84 -2.83 -3.49
N LEU A 55 -12.67 -2.13 -4.62
CA LEU A 55 -11.41 -1.96 -5.32
C LEU A 55 -10.91 -0.51 -5.21
N PHE A 56 -9.74 -0.34 -4.61
CA PHE A 56 -9.13 0.95 -4.35
C PHE A 56 -7.87 1.14 -5.19
N ASP A 57 -7.72 2.34 -5.76
CA ASP A 57 -6.42 2.78 -6.29
C ASP A 57 -5.61 3.43 -5.16
N VAL A 58 -4.53 2.75 -4.77
CA VAL A 58 -3.57 3.22 -3.76
C VAL A 58 -2.18 3.43 -4.35
N SER A 59 -2.11 3.61 -5.67
CA SER A 59 -0.85 3.77 -6.43
C SER A 59 -0.07 5.06 -6.10
N HIS A 60 -0.67 5.98 -5.34
CA HIS A 60 0.01 7.16 -4.82
C HIS A 60 1.02 6.83 -3.71
N MET A 61 0.84 5.70 -3.01
CA MET A 61 1.76 5.21 -1.97
C MET A 61 3.16 4.97 -2.54
N GLY A 62 4.18 5.13 -1.70
CA GLY A 62 5.56 4.88 -2.09
C GLY A 62 5.87 3.38 -2.04
N GLN A 63 6.45 2.83 -3.11
CA GLN A 63 6.97 1.46 -3.13
C GLN A 63 8.49 1.48 -3.31
N ALA A 64 9.21 0.74 -2.47
CA ALA A 64 10.66 0.64 -2.53
C ALA A 64 11.13 -0.74 -2.09
N LYS A 65 12.41 -1.03 -2.26
CA LYS A 65 13.07 -2.18 -1.64
C LYS A 65 14.40 -1.77 -1.03
N LEU A 66 14.72 -2.35 0.13
CA LEU A 66 16.08 -2.39 0.65
C LEU A 66 16.79 -3.58 0.05
N VAL A 67 18.03 -3.37 -0.39
CA VAL A 67 18.89 -4.41 -0.95
C VAL A 67 20.22 -4.40 -0.21
N GLY A 68 20.62 -5.56 0.29
CA GLY A 68 21.88 -5.80 0.99
C GLY A 68 22.40 -7.22 0.75
N PRO A 69 23.49 -7.61 1.41
CA PRO A 69 24.16 -8.89 1.16
C PRO A 69 23.39 -10.12 1.67
N ASP A 70 22.57 -9.96 2.72
CA ASP A 70 21.76 -11.01 3.34
C ASP A 70 20.62 -10.40 4.18
N HIS A 71 19.62 -11.22 4.53
CA HIS A 71 18.46 -10.76 5.31
C HIS A 71 18.85 -10.20 6.67
N ALA A 72 19.84 -10.79 7.35
CA ALA A 72 20.26 -10.33 8.66
C ALA A 72 20.76 -8.88 8.62
N THR A 73 21.50 -8.53 7.57
CA THR A 73 22.03 -7.18 7.34
C THR A 73 20.92 -6.18 7.03
N THR A 74 19.99 -6.52 6.13
CA THR A 74 18.88 -5.61 5.79
C THR A 74 17.88 -5.47 6.94
N ALA A 75 17.62 -6.55 7.68
CA ALA A 75 16.78 -6.51 8.87
C ALA A 75 17.37 -5.60 9.94
N ALA A 76 18.65 -5.78 10.29
CA ALA A 76 19.31 -4.95 11.28
C ALA A 76 19.37 -3.46 10.87
N ALA A 77 19.59 -3.18 9.58
CA ALA A 77 19.57 -1.81 9.06
C ALA A 77 18.19 -1.15 9.21
N LEU A 78 17.11 -1.88 8.96
CA LEU A 78 15.75 -1.35 9.08
C LEU A 78 15.28 -1.28 10.54
N GLU A 79 15.62 -2.26 11.38
CA GLU A 79 15.34 -2.28 12.82
C GLU A 79 15.95 -1.09 13.57
N ALA A 80 17.01 -0.49 13.05
CA ALA A 80 17.57 0.75 13.59
C ALA A 80 16.64 1.96 13.39
N LEU A 81 15.62 1.85 12.53
CA LEU A 81 14.69 2.92 12.15
C LEU A 81 13.24 2.66 12.57
N ILE A 82 12.89 1.42 12.93
CA ILE A 82 11.51 1.01 13.21
C ILE A 82 11.40 0.14 14.48
N PRO A 83 10.31 0.21 15.26
CA PRO A 83 10.14 -0.57 16.48
C PRO A 83 9.53 -1.95 16.19
N ALA A 84 10.12 -2.72 15.26
CA ALA A 84 9.62 -4.04 14.89
C ALA A 84 10.74 -5.04 14.63
N ASP A 85 10.57 -6.28 15.10
CA ASP A 85 11.52 -7.38 14.86
C ASP A 85 11.41 -7.93 13.42
N ILE A 86 12.28 -7.46 12.54
CA ILE A 86 12.39 -7.87 11.14
C ILE A 86 13.35 -9.06 11.00
N LEU A 87 14.33 -9.21 11.88
CA LEU A 87 15.27 -10.32 11.84
C LEU A 87 14.54 -11.67 11.91
N ASN A 88 13.52 -11.78 12.77
CA ASN A 88 12.68 -12.97 12.90
C ASN A 88 11.45 -12.97 11.98
N LEU A 89 11.31 -12.00 11.08
CA LEU A 89 10.28 -12.05 10.05
C LEU A 89 10.58 -13.21 9.10
N LYS A 90 9.65 -14.16 8.99
CA LYS A 90 9.81 -15.36 8.16
C LYS A 90 9.74 -14.98 6.66
N PRO A 91 10.40 -15.73 5.76
CA PRO A 91 10.25 -15.54 4.32
C PRO A 91 8.78 -15.59 3.88
N GLY A 92 8.40 -14.71 2.95
CA GLY A 92 7.02 -14.58 2.45
C GLY A 92 6.04 -13.96 3.46
N ARG A 93 6.55 -13.31 4.52
CA ARG A 93 5.72 -12.62 5.53
C ARG A 93 5.96 -11.13 5.50
N GLN A 94 4.93 -10.41 5.92
CA GLN A 94 4.99 -8.97 6.09
C GLN A 94 4.69 -8.55 7.53
N ARG A 95 5.10 -7.32 7.86
CA ARG A 95 4.92 -6.71 9.17
C ARG A 95 4.67 -5.21 9.01
N TYR A 96 3.70 -4.72 9.75
CA TYR A 96 3.43 -3.30 9.93
C TYR A 96 4.35 -2.71 11.02
N SER A 97 4.85 -1.49 10.82
CA SER A 97 5.64 -0.76 11.82
C SER A 97 5.60 0.74 11.57
N GLN A 98 6.20 1.52 12.49
CA GLN A 98 6.35 2.96 12.39
C GLN A 98 7.80 3.30 12.03
N LEU A 99 7.99 4.28 11.16
CA LEU A 99 9.28 4.93 10.95
C LEU A 99 9.48 5.96 12.05
N MET A 100 10.60 5.88 12.76
CA MET A 100 10.82 6.66 13.98
C MET A 100 11.78 7.82 13.78
N ALA A 101 11.50 8.92 14.47
CA ALA A 101 12.46 9.98 14.72
C ALA A 101 13.41 9.59 15.87
N ASP A 102 14.56 10.27 15.96
CA ASP A 102 15.57 10.02 17.00
C ASP A 102 15.05 10.30 18.42
N ASP A 103 14.01 11.14 18.56
CA ASP A 103 13.34 11.47 19.83
C ASP A 103 12.15 10.56 20.16
N GLY A 104 11.87 9.55 19.32
CA GLY A 104 10.79 8.59 19.50
C GLY A 104 9.44 9.03 18.92
N GLY A 105 9.37 10.17 18.23
CA GLY A 105 8.19 10.55 17.45
C GLY A 105 7.99 9.69 16.20
N ILE A 106 6.75 9.58 15.71
CA ILE A 106 6.43 8.84 14.49
C ILE A 106 6.63 9.75 13.26
N LEU A 107 7.55 9.38 12.37
CA LEU A 107 7.79 10.06 11.10
C LEU A 107 6.88 9.57 9.98
N ASP A 108 6.56 8.28 9.97
CA ASP A 108 5.58 7.65 9.08
C ASP A 108 5.20 6.27 9.63
N ASP A 109 4.28 5.57 8.98
CA ASP A 109 4.06 4.14 9.16
C ASP A 109 4.12 3.37 7.84
N LEU A 110 4.54 2.11 7.91
CA LEU A 110 4.89 1.33 6.71
C LEU A 110 4.63 -0.17 6.84
N MET A 111 4.49 -0.80 5.69
CA MET A 111 4.50 -2.25 5.54
C MET A 111 5.87 -2.72 5.06
N VAL A 112 6.43 -3.71 5.75
CA VAL A 112 7.71 -4.36 5.40
C VAL A 112 7.43 -5.80 5.03
N THR A 113 7.85 -6.22 3.84
CA THR A 113 7.77 -7.62 3.40
C THR A 113 9.16 -8.22 3.28
N ARG A 114 9.36 -9.40 3.86
CA ARG A 114 10.52 -10.26 3.54
C ARG A 114 10.11 -11.19 2.39
N PRO A 115 10.74 -11.09 1.20
CA PRO A 115 10.48 -12.00 0.10
C PRO A 115 10.69 -13.48 0.49
N GLY A 116 9.98 -14.36 -0.20
CA GLY A 116 10.00 -15.80 0.08
C GLY A 116 11.11 -16.56 -0.64
N ALA A 117 11.58 -16.04 -1.77
CA ALA A 117 12.48 -16.75 -2.66
C ALA A 117 13.94 -16.68 -2.13
N PRO A 118 14.70 -17.80 -2.13
CA PRO A 118 16.07 -17.82 -1.61
C PRO A 118 17.05 -16.88 -2.34
N ASP A 119 16.80 -16.58 -3.61
CA ASP A 119 17.59 -15.65 -4.43
C ASP A 119 17.28 -14.18 -4.16
N GLU A 120 16.23 -13.91 -3.37
CA GLU A 120 15.87 -12.57 -2.87
C GLU A 120 16.33 -12.36 -1.42
N ASP A 121 17.16 -13.25 -0.85
CA ASP A 121 17.74 -13.01 0.48
C ASP A 121 18.58 -11.72 0.47
N GLY A 122 18.43 -10.91 1.53
CA GLY A 122 18.96 -9.54 1.55
C GLY A 122 18.09 -8.52 0.85
N THR A 123 16.85 -8.86 0.47
CA THR A 123 15.84 -7.90 0.03
C THR A 123 14.74 -7.72 1.07
N LEU A 124 14.28 -6.49 1.28
CA LEU A 124 13.02 -6.19 1.98
C LEU A 124 12.19 -5.23 1.12
N LEU A 125 10.92 -5.52 0.90
CA LEU A 125 10.01 -4.59 0.19
C LEU A 125 9.33 -3.67 1.19
N LEU A 126 9.22 -2.39 0.85
CA LEU A 126 8.64 -1.34 1.68
C LEU A 126 7.46 -0.68 0.95
N VAL A 127 6.37 -0.45 1.67
CA VAL A 127 5.27 0.42 1.24
C VAL A 127 5.09 1.52 2.29
N VAL A 128 5.28 2.78 1.89
CA VAL A 128 5.24 3.99 2.74
C VAL A 128 4.11 4.93 2.31
N ASN A 129 3.68 5.85 3.18
CA ASN A 129 2.58 6.74 2.87
C ASN A 129 2.95 7.77 1.79
N ALA A 130 1.96 8.14 0.99
CA ALA A 130 2.18 9.05 -0.15
C ALA A 130 2.65 10.45 0.27
N ALA A 131 2.16 10.97 1.39
CA ALA A 131 2.47 12.32 1.85
C ALA A 131 3.92 12.44 2.37
N GLY A 132 4.45 11.36 2.94
CA GLY A 132 5.80 11.30 3.53
C GLY A 132 6.88 10.75 2.61
N LYS A 133 6.52 10.01 1.54
CA LYS A 133 7.44 9.11 0.84
C LYS A 133 8.81 9.68 0.45
N GLU A 134 8.88 10.92 -0.05
CA GLU A 134 10.15 11.54 -0.42
C GLU A 134 11.04 11.81 0.81
N ALA A 135 10.43 12.25 1.91
CA ALA A 135 11.11 12.43 3.18
C ALA A 135 11.51 11.09 3.80
N ASP A 136 10.66 10.06 3.71
CA ASP A 136 10.94 8.73 4.24
C ASP A 136 12.11 8.07 3.51
N TYR A 137 12.12 8.14 2.17
CA TYR A 137 13.23 7.63 1.37
C TYR A 137 14.54 8.34 1.69
N ALA A 138 14.52 9.67 1.84
CA ALA A 138 15.70 10.43 2.24
C ALA A 138 16.16 10.06 3.66
N HIS A 139 15.22 9.91 4.60
CA HIS A 139 15.49 9.55 5.99
C HIS A 139 16.14 8.17 6.10
N ILE A 140 15.55 7.17 5.42
CA ILE A 140 16.04 5.79 5.39
C ILE A 140 17.41 5.75 4.73
N ALA A 141 17.52 6.26 3.49
CA ALA A 141 18.76 6.18 2.71
C ALA A 141 19.95 6.84 3.42
N ALA A 142 19.74 7.95 4.14
CA ALA A 142 20.79 8.63 4.88
C ALA A 142 21.33 7.85 6.09
N ARG A 143 20.60 6.82 6.56
CA ARG A 143 20.93 6.04 7.75
C ARG A 143 21.29 4.58 7.45
N LEU A 144 21.22 4.16 6.19
CA LEU A 144 21.63 2.82 5.80
C LEU A 144 23.15 2.63 5.97
N PRO A 145 23.61 1.47 6.48
CA PRO A 145 25.02 1.17 6.54
C PRO A 145 25.60 0.92 5.13
N ALA A 146 26.92 0.95 5.01
CA ALA A 146 27.58 0.62 3.76
C ALA A 146 27.19 -0.80 3.28
N GLY A 147 26.84 -0.92 2.00
CA GLY A 147 26.41 -2.19 1.40
C GLY A 147 24.91 -2.47 1.49
N VAL A 148 24.12 -1.59 2.13
CA VAL A 148 22.66 -1.60 2.05
C VAL A 148 22.19 -0.37 1.29
N THR A 149 21.27 -0.55 0.35
CA THR A 149 20.74 0.52 -0.49
C THR A 149 19.22 0.50 -0.51
N LEU A 150 18.61 1.67 -0.72
CA LEU A 150 17.18 1.80 -0.99
C LEU A 150 16.98 2.03 -2.48
N GLU A 151 16.25 1.12 -3.13
CA GLU A 151 15.84 1.21 -4.53
C GLU A 151 14.35 1.53 -4.60
N ARG A 152 14.00 2.64 -5.27
CA ARG A 152 12.61 3.03 -5.50
C ARG A 152 11.98 2.16 -6.60
N LEU A 153 10.71 1.83 -6.43
CA LEU A 153 9.89 1.09 -7.40
C LEU A 153 8.82 2.02 -7.99
N ASP A 154 9.27 3.13 -8.59
CA ASP A 154 8.39 4.18 -9.13
C ASP A 154 7.64 3.73 -10.41
N ASP A 155 7.97 2.58 -10.99
CA ASP A 155 7.33 1.98 -12.18
C ASP A 155 6.14 1.08 -11.85
N ARG A 156 5.61 1.20 -10.62
CA ARG A 156 4.54 0.34 -10.10
C ARG A 156 3.29 1.09 -9.69
N ALA A 157 2.15 0.49 -9.97
CA ALA A 157 0.86 0.81 -9.36
C ALA A 157 0.59 -0.13 -8.17
N LEU A 158 -0.33 0.26 -7.30
CA LEU A 158 -0.78 -0.54 -6.16
C LEU A 158 -2.30 -0.48 -6.07
N LEU A 159 -2.94 -1.64 -6.14
CA LEU A 159 -4.39 -1.78 -5.98
C LEU A 159 -4.69 -2.49 -4.67
N ALA A 160 -5.77 -2.13 -4.00
CA ALA A 160 -6.28 -2.90 -2.86
C ALA A 160 -7.67 -3.45 -3.20
N LEU A 161 -7.83 -4.78 -3.12
CA LEU A 161 -9.10 -5.47 -3.26
C LEU A 161 -9.53 -5.95 -1.86
N GLN A 162 -10.59 -5.37 -1.32
CA GLN A 162 -10.94 -5.47 0.10
C GLN A 162 -12.41 -5.84 0.27
N GLY A 163 -12.75 -6.62 1.29
CA GLY A 163 -14.12 -7.04 1.59
C GLY A 163 -14.30 -8.56 1.59
N PRO A 164 -15.45 -9.06 2.10
CA PRO A 164 -15.69 -10.49 2.33
C PRO A 164 -15.64 -11.34 1.05
N GLU A 165 -15.85 -10.75 -0.12
CA GLU A 165 -15.82 -11.44 -1.41
C GLU A 165 -14.45 -11.33 -2.13
N ALA A 166 -13.50 -10.56 -1.57
CA ALA A 166 -12.20 -10.28 -2.20
C ALA A 166 -11.40 -11.55 -2.52
N ALA A 167 -11.36 -12.52 -1.60
CA ALA A 167 -10.62 -13.78 -1.81
C ALA A 167 -11.24 -14.63 -2.93
N ALA A 168 -12.58 -14.69 -3.01
CA ALA A 168 -13.28 -15.44 -4.05
C ALA A 168 -13.11 -14.81 -5.43
N VAL A 169 -13.11 -13.47 -5.49
CA VAL A 169 -12.79 -12.71 -6.71
C VAL A 169 -11.34 -12.95 -7.12
N LEU A 170 -10.38 -12.74 -6.21
CA LEU A 170 -8.96 -12.88 -6.54
C LEU A 170 -8.61 -14.30 -6.98
N ALA A 171 -9.24 -15.33 -6.40
CA ALA A 171 -8.97 -16.72 -6.76
C ALA A 171 -9.27 -17.05 -8.24
N ARG A 172 -10.15 -16.28 -8.90
CA ARG A 172 -10.47 -16.46 -10.33
C ARG A 172 -9.33 -15.98 -11.23
N HIS A 173 -8.57 -14.98 -10.79
CA HIS A 173 -7.52 -14.34 -11.58
C HIS A 173 -6.11 -14.70 -11.13
N ALA A 174 -5.90 -14.89 -9.83
CA ALA A 174 -4.62 -15.16 -9.19
C ALA A 174 -4.80 -16.20 -8.05
N PRO A 175 -5.09 -17.47 -8.37
CA PRO A 175 -5.40 -18.50 -7.38
C PRO A 175 -4.29 -18.72 -6.34
N GLU A 176 -3.02 -18.61 -6.74
CA GLU A 176 -1.88 -18.72 -5.83
C GLU A 176 -1.81 -17.53 -4.86
N GLY A 177 -2.08 -16.31 -5.34
CA GLY A 177 -2.15 -15.12 -4.49
C GLY A 177 -3.33 -15.15 -3.51
N ALA A 178 -4.48 -15.66 -3.95
CA ALA A 178 -5.66 -15.81 -3.10
C ALA A 178 -5.48 -16.84 -1.98
N ALA A 179 -4.55 -17.79 -2.14
CA ALA A 179 -4.23 -18.82 -1.16
C ALA A 179 -3.28 -18.34 -0.04
N LEU A 180 -2.78 -17.09 -0.11
CA LEU A 180 -1.92 -16.52 0.92
C LEU A 180 -2.67 -16.44 2.26
N ASP A 181 -1.97 -16.75 3.36
CA ASP A 181 -2.46 -16.48 4.71
C ASP A 181 -2.43 -14.98 5.02
N PHE A 182 -3.18 -14.54 6.03
CA PHE A 182 -3.10 -13.16 6.53
C PHE A 182 -1.66 -12.78 6.88
N MET A 183 -1.22 -11.60 6.41
CA MET A 183 0.15 -11.09 6.54
C MET A 183 1.21 -11.99 5.87
N ALA A 184 0.83 -12.75 4.85
CA ALA A 184 1.73 -13.34 3.88
C ALA A 184 1.73 -12.53 2.58
N ALA A 185 2.84 -12.59 1.85
CA ALA A 185 3.02 -11.90 0.60
C ALA A 185 4.02 -12.63 -0.29
N GLY A 186 3.90 -12.46 -1.61
CA GLY A 186 4.84 -13.04 -2.54
C GLY A 186 4.51 -12.78 -4.02
N PRO A 187 5.41 -13.23 -4.92
CA PRO A 187 5.15 -13.19 -6.36
C PRO A 187 3.95 -14.06 -6.70
N SER A 188 3.18 -13.63 -7.70
CA SER A 188 2.04 -14.36 -8.25
C SER A 188 1.80 -13.96 -9.70
N SER A 189 0.72 -14.48 -10.28
CA SER A 189 0.29 -14.19 -11.64
C SER A 189 -1.21 -13.86 -11.64
N PHE A 190 -1.57 -12.69 -12.16
CA PHE A 190 -2.94 -12.26 -12.37
C PHE A 190 -3.29 -12.44 -13.84
N ASP A 191 -4.00 -13.52 -14.20
CA ASP A 191 -4.36 -13.85 -15.58
C ASP A 191 -3.14 -13.80 -16.54
N GLY A 192 -2.01 -14.34 -16.08
CA GLY A 192 -0.74 -14.35 -16.83
C GLY A 192 0.13 -13.10 -16.66
N ILE A 193 -0.35 -12.07 -15.97
CA ILE A 193 0.41 -10.84 -15.69
C ILE A 193 1.20 -11.05 -14.39
N PRO A 194 2.55 -10.89 -14.39
CA PRO A 194 3.34 -10.96 -13.17
C PRO A 194 2.94 -9.86 -12.19
N VAL A 195 2.68 -10.24 -10.95
CA VAL A 195 2.28 -9.35 -9.86
C VAL A 195 2.94 -9.76 -8.56
N HIS A 196 2.99 -8.86 -7.58
CA HIS A 196 3.29 -9.21 -6.19
C HIS A 196 2.04 -8.95 -5.36
N ILE A 197 1.57 -9.96 -4.63
CA ILE A 197 0.33 -9.91 -3.86
C ILE A 197 0.66 -10.06 -2.38
N SER A 198 0.05 -9.24 -1.54
CA SER A 198 0.00 -9.44 -0.10
C SER A 198 -1.44 -9.62 0.35
N ARG A 199 -1.69 -10.45 1.37
CA ARG A 199 -2.99 -10.52 2.04
C ARG A 199 -2.96 -9.64 3.27
N SER A 200 -3.31 -8.38 3.06
CA SER A 200 -3.43 -7.31 4.05
C SER A 200 -4.45 -6.28 3.56
N GLY A 201 -4.77 -5.35 4.45
CA GLY A 201 -5.75 -4.34 4.17
C GLY A 201 -5.73 -3.20 5.17
N TYR A 202 -6.36 -2.10 4.76
CA TYR A 202 -6.54 -0.89 5.56
C TYR A 202 -8.04 -0.59 5.75
N THR A 203 -8.84 -1.64 5.93
CA THR A 203 -10.31 -1.54 5.96
C THR A 203 -10.95 -2.26 7.14
N GLY A 204 -10.23 -3.16 7.81
CA GLY A 204 -10.80 -4.10 8.80
C GLY A 204 -11.47 -5.33 8.20
N GLU A 205 -11.63 -5.39 6.87
CA GLU A 205 -12.06 -6.59 6.15
C GLU A 205 -10.86 -7.46 5.77
N ASP A 206 -11.15 -8.69 5.33
CA ASP A 206 -10.18 -9.46 4.54
C ASP A 206 -9.91 -8.77 3.20
N GLY A 207 -8.76 -9.04 2.61
CA GLY A 207 -8.38 -8.38 1.38
C GLY A 207 -6.92 -8.55 1.00
N PHE A 208 -6.59 -7.98 -0.14
CA PHE A 208 -5.29 -8.10 -0.77
C PHE A 208 -4.81 -6.75 -1.29
N GLU A 209 -3.50 -6.58 -1.29
CA GLU A 209 -2.84 -5.53 -2.07
C GLU A 209 -2.06 -6.16 -3.22
N ILE A 210 -2.14 -5.54 -4.39
CA ILE A 210 -1.64 -6.08 -5.66
C ILE A 210 -0.70 -5.03 -6.24
N SER A 211 0.59 -5.27 -6.09
CA SER A 211 1.66 -4.46 -6.68
C SER A 211 1.92 -4.92 -8.11
N ILE A 212 1.77 -4.01 -9.07
CA ILE A 212 1.74 -4.31 -10.50
C ILE A 212 2.57 -3.29 -11.26
N LEU A 213 3.20 -3.69 -12.37
CA LEU A 213 3.82 -2.72 -13.28
C LEU A 213 2.76 -1.74 -13.78
N GLU A 214 3.09 -0.46 -13.83
CA GLU A 214 2.14 0.60 -14.21
C GLU A 214 1.49 0.34 -15.58
N SER A 215 2.24 -0.25 -16.52
CA SER A 215 1.77 -0.59 -17.86
C SER A 215 0.63 -1.62 -17.87
N ALA A 216 0.47 -2.39 -16.79
CA ALA A 216 -0.58 -3.39 -16.64
C ALA A 216 -1.75 -2.90 -15.76
N ALA A 217 -1.63 -1.73 -15.12
CA ALA A 217 -2.55 -1.28 -14.08
C ALA A 217 -4.00 -1.18 -14.56
N VAL A 218 -4.22 -0.49 -15.69
CA VAL A 218 -5.56 -0.33 -16.29
C VAL A 218 -6.16 -1.69 -16.67
N THR A 219 -5.35 -2.63 -17.14
CA THR A 219 -5.82 -3.98 -17.52
C THR A 219 -6.30 -4.75 -16.29
N VAL A 220 -5.50 -4.78 -15.22
CA VAL A 220 -5.87 -5.48 -13.97
C VAL A 220 -7.09 -4.82 -13.33
N TRP A 221 -7.12 -3.49 -13.26
CA TRP A 221 -8.24 -2.71 -12.76
C TRP A 221 -9.56 -3.05 -13.47
N ASN A 222 -9.57 -3.01 -14.81
CA ASN A 222 -10.77 -3.29 -15.58
C ASN A 222 -11.22 -4.75 -15.48
N ARG A 223 -10.29 -5.71 -15.34
CA ARG A 223 -10.64 -7.13 -15.13
C ARG A 223 -11.33 -7.34 -13.80
N LEU A 224 -10.80 -6.75 -12.73
CA LEU A 224 -11.45 -6.79 -11.41
C LEU A 224 -12.82 -6.11 -11.45
N LEU A 225 -12.96 -4.94 -12.07
CA LEU A 225 -14.27 -4.26 -12.19
C LEU A 225 -15.27 -4.97 -13.11
N ALA A 226 -14.85 -5.99 -13.88
CA ALA A 226 -15.77 -6.81 -14.66
C ALA A 226 -16.48 -7.87 -13.81
N GLU A 227 -16.00 -8.12 -12.59
CA GLU A 227 -16.62 -9.00 -11.62
C GLU A 227 -17.78 -8.28 -10.93
N SER A 228 -18.95 -8.95 -10.87
CA SER A 228 -20.19 -8.31 -10.38
C SER A 228 -20.15 -7.89 -8.91
N GLU A 229 -19.29 -8.52 -8.14
CA GLU A 229 -19.02 -8.31 -6.73
C GLU A 229 -18.14 -7.08 -6.48
N VAL A 230 -17.47 -6.58 -7.51
CA VAL A 230 -16.43 -5.56 -7.36
C VAL A 230 -16.95 -4.18 -7.77
N LYS A 231 -16.74 -3.19 -6.89
CA LYS A 231 -16.95 -1.78 -7.22
C LYS A 231 -15.70 -0.95 -6.93
N PRO A 232 -15.48 0.14 -7.69
CA PRO A 232 -14.42 1.08 -7.39
C PRO A 232 -14.79 1.90 -6.15
N ILE A 233 -13.84 2.07 -5.24
CA ILE A 233 -14.04 2.74 -3.96
C ILE A 233 -13.05 3.91 -3.81
N GLY A 234 -13.55 5.07 -3.40
CA GLY A 234 -12.77 6.29 -3.22
C GLY A 234 -12.16 6.44 -1.83
N LEU A 235 -11.31 7.47 -1.69
CA LEU A 235 -10.60 7.77 -0.45
C LEU A 235 -11.51 8.11 0.73
N GLY A 236 -12.69 8.68 0.49
CA GLY A 236 -13.64 8.98 1.57
C GLY A 236 -14.20 7.72 2.25
N ALA A 237 -14.49 6.69 1.45
CA ALA A 237 -14.90 5.40 1.99
C ALA A 237 -13.72 4.68 2.66
N ARG A 238 -12.51 4.75 2.08
CA ARG A 238 -11.28 4.25 2.72
C ARG A 238 -11.09 4.82 4.14
N ASP A 239 -11.25 6.13 4.30
CA ASP A 239 -11.06 6.82 5.58
C ASP A 239 -12.11 6.43 6.64
N SER A 240 -13.36 6.20 6.24
CA SER A 240 -14.37 5.68 7.17
C SER A 240 -14.15 4.21 7.55
N LEU A 241 -13.75 3.37 6.60
CA LEU A 241 -13.52 1.94 6.84
C LEU A 241 -12.35 1.70 7.83
N ARG A 242 -11.23 2.39 7.62
CA ARG A 242 -10.05 2.30 8.49
C ARG A 242 -10.35 2.82 9.90
N LEU A 243 -11.14 3.89 10.00
CA LEU A 243 -11.48 4.51 11.28
C LEU A 243 -12.32 3.57 12.15
N GLU A 244 -13.32 2.90 11.54
CA GLU A 244 -14.11 1.87 12.23
C GLU A 244 -13.27 0.68 12.70
N ALA A 245 -12.22 0.34 11.95
CA ALA A 245 -11.28 -0.73 12.29
C ALA A 245 -10.22 -0.29 13.33
N GLY A 246 -10.20 0.98 13.73
CA GLY A 246 -9.21 1.53 14.67
C GLY A 246 -7.80 1.66 14.08
N LEU A 247 -7.67 1.76 12.76
CA LEU A 247 -6.39 1.92 12.07
C LEU A 247 -6.02 3.40 11.96
N CYS A 248 -4.79 3.72 12.37
CA CYS A 248 -4.27 5.09 12.39
C CYS A 248 -3.95 5.59 10.98
N LEU A 249 -4.14 6.89 10.76
CA LEU A 249 -3.73 7.60 9.55
C LEU A 249 -2.64 8.62 9.90
N TYR A 250 -1.49 8.52 9.24
CA TYR A 250 -0.40 9.48 9.41
C TYR A 250 -0.83 10.91 9.02
N GLY A 251 -0.44 11.88 9.85
CA GLY A 251 -0.82 13.29 9.72
C GLY A 251 -2.21 13.63 10.26
N HIS A 252 -2.96 12.63 10.74
CA HIS A 252 -4.26 12.83 11.39
C HIS A 252 -4.27 12.25 12.82
N ASP A 253 -3.93 10.96 12.97
CA ASP A 253 -3.97 10.26 14.26
C ASP A 253 -2.58 10.02 14.85
N ILE A 254 -1.58 9.88 13.99
CA ILE A 254 -0.17 9.72 14.35
C ILE A 254 0.66 10.76 13.60
N ASP A 255 1.66 11.29 14.30
CA ASP A 255 2.55 12.34 13.82
C ASP A 255 3.85 12.35 14.66
N PRO A 256 4.81 13.25 14.39
CA PRO A 256 6.05 13.33 15.16
C PRO A 256 5.88 13.67 16.65
N THR A 257 4.70 14.09 17.09
CA THR A 257 4.38 14.32 18.52
C THR A 257 3.77 13.10 19.20
N THR A 258 3.50 12.05 18.44
CA THR A 258 2.83 10.83 18.89
C THR A 258 3.84 9.70 19.09
N SER A 259 3.67 8.93 20.17
CA SER A 259 4.43 7.72 20.48
C SER A 259 3.67 6.48 19.99
N PRO A 260 4.35 5.39 19.57
CA PRO A 260 3.70 4.12 19.27
C PRO A 260 3.02 3.43 20.48
N VAL A 261 3.31 3.88 21.71
CA VAL A 261 2.76 3.41 22.99
C VAL A 261 1.84 4.46 23.60
#